data_AF-A0A3B9UC33-F1
#
_entry.id   AF-A0A3B9UC33-F1
#
_cell.length_a   1.000
_cell.length_b   1.000
_cell.length_c   1.000
_cell.angle_alpha   90.00
_cell.angle_beta   90.00
_cell.angle_gamma   90.00
#
_symmetry.space_group_name_H-M   'P 1'
#
loop_
_entity.id
_entity.type
_entity.pdbx_description
1 polymer ?
#
loop_
_entity_poly.entity_id
_entity_poly.type
_entity_poly.pdbx_seq_one_letter_code
_entity_poly.pdbx_strand_id
1 'polypeptide(L)'
;VKARTTEIKSQIQSFASELELLEGQEREHLLRLPNMPHDSVPAGKSAEDNVVVSEWSPEWALAENAVPHWELTERYKLIDFERGVKVSGAGFPFYT
;
A
#
# COMPACT_ATOMS: atom_id res chain seq x y z
N VAL A 1 -24.55 51.86 12.14
CA VAL A 1 -23.48 51.60 11.15
C VAL A 1 -22.28 50.89 11.78
N LYS A 2 -21.58 51.47 12.77
CA LYS A 2 -20.39 50.85 13.41
C LYS A 2 -20.61 49.42 13.97
N ALA A 3 -21.71 49.18 14.69
CA ALA A 3 -22.01 47.85 15.26
C ALA A 3 -22.14 46.75 14.19
N ARG A 4 -22.84 47.07 13.08
CA ARG A 4 -23.02 46.16 11.94
C ARG A 4 -21.69 45.85 11.24
N THR A 5 -20.78 46.82 11.15
CA THR A 5 -19.44 46.60 10.58
C THR A 5 -18.59 45.66 11.46
N THR A 6 -18.67 45.80 12.78
CA THR A 6 -17.98 44.92 13.72
C THR A 6 -18.52 43.49 13.67
N GLU A 7 -19.83 43.33 13.61
CA GLU A 7 -20.50 42.03 13.49
C GLU A 7 -20.10 41.30 12.18
N ILE A 8 -20.15 42.01 11.05
CA ILE A 8 -19.69 41.47 9.76
C ILE A 8 -18.22 41.05 9.84
N LYS A 9 -17.35 41.84 10.47
CA LYS A 9 -15.93 41.48 10.65
C LYS A 9 -15.76 40.19 11.46
N SER A 10 -16.55 40.01 12.51
CA SER A 10 -16.56 38.78 13.32
C SER A 10 -17.02 37.57 12.51
N GLN A 11 -18.07 37.72 11.69
CA GLN A 11 -18.56 36.66 10.81
C GLN A 11 -17.52 36.27 9.76
N ILE A 12 -16.84 37.25 9.13
CA ILE A 12 -15.77 36.99 8.17
C ILE A 12 -14.66 36.16 8.81
N GLN A 13 -14.24 36.50 10.03
CA GLN A 13 -13.22 35.73 10.75
C GLN A 13 -13.69 34.30 11.04
N SER A 14 -14.94 34.13 11.49
CA SER A 14 -15.51 32.81 11.75
C SER A 14 -15.55 31.94 10.49
N PHE A 15 -16.04 32.48 9.37
CA PHE A 15 -16.14 31.75 8.11
C PHE A 15 -14.77 31.43 7.51
N ALA A 16 -13.77 32.31 7.69
CA ALA A 16 -12.41 32.02 7.24
C ALA A 16 -11.82 30.81 7.98
N SER A 17 -12.01 30.73 9.31
CA SER A 17 -11.57 29.57 10.10
C SER A 17 -12.34 28.29 9.75
N GLU A 18 -13.65 28.40 9.48
CA GLU A 18 -14.46 27.26 9.05
C GLU A 18 -14.03 26.75 7.67
N LEU A 19 -13.73 27.65 6.73
CA LEU A 19 -13.23 27.29 5.41
C LEU A 19 -11.89 26.54 5.50
N GLU A 20 -10.93 27.06 6.28
CA GLU A 20 -9.63 26.41 6.46
C GLU A 20 -9.76 25.01 7.04
N LEU A 21 -10.68 24.81 7.98
CA LEU A 21 -11.01 23.50 8.53
C LEU A 21 -11.57 22.56 7.46
N LEU A 22 -12.55 23.02 6.69
CA LEU A 22 -13.23 22.22 5.66
C LEU A 22 -12.28 21.85 4.50
N GLU A 23 -11.43 22.77 4.06
CA GLU A 23 -10.40 22.50 3.04
C GLU A 23 -9.37 21.47 3.55
N GLY A 24 -9.03 21.53 4.84
CA GLY A 24 -8.19 20.53 5.49
C GLY A 24 -8.82 19.13 5.47
N GLN A 25 -10.11 19.04 5.80
CA GLN A 25 -10.88 17.80 5.77
C GLN A 25 -11.05 17.26 4.35
N GLU A 26 -11.40 18.12 3.39
CA GLU A 26 -11.49 17.76 1.96
C GLU A 26 -10.18 17.15 1.48
N ARG A 27 -9.06 17.82 1.76
CA ARG A 27 -7.73 17.32 1.39
C ARG A 27 -7.42 15.97 2.02
N GLU A 28 -7.77 15.77 3.29
CA GLU A 28 -7.61 14.47 3.95
C GLU A 28 -8.44 13.37 3.27
N HIS A 29 -9.68 13.67 2.88
CA HIS A 29 -10.54 12.74 2.15
C HIS A 29 -9.99 12.40 0.77
N LEU A 30 -9.54 13.41 0.01
CA LEU A 30 -8.94 13.21 -1.32
C LEU A 30 -7.69 12.34 -1.25
N LEU A 31 -6.84 12.52 -0.22
CA LEU A 31 -5.63 11.71 -0.02
C LEU A 31 -5.92 10.24 0.31
N ARG A 32 -7.13 9.91 0.77
CA ARG A 32 -7.55 8.53 1.06
C ARG A 32 -8.15 7.81 -0.15
N LEU A 33 -8.53 8.53 -1.20
CA LEU A 33 -9.10 7.91 -2.38
C LEU A 33 -8.00 7.18 -3.18
N PRO A 34 -8.19 5.89 -3.52
CA PRO A 34 -7.29 5.21 -4.43
C PRO A 34 -7.43 5.78 -5.84
N ASN A 35 -6.47 5.45 -6.71
CA ASN A 35 -6.57 5.83 -8.11
C ASN A 35 -7.73 5.11 -8.82
N MET A 36 -8.34 5.77 -9.81
CA MET A 36 -9.33 5.15 -10.68
C MET A 36 -8.65 4.09 -11.58
N PRO A 37 -9.19 2.87 -11.67
CA PRO A 37 -8.74 1.90 -12.66
C PRO A 37 -8.90 2.44 -14.08
N HIS A 38 -8.00 2.06 -14.97
CA HIS A 38 -8.14 2.35 -16.40
C HIS A 38 -9.24 1.48 -17.03
N ASP A 39 -9.89 1.96 -18.10
CA ASP A 39 -10.99 1.27 -18.78
C ASP A 39 -10.65 -0.14 -19.30
N SER A 40 -9.35 -0.42 -19.51
CA SER A 40 -8.87 -1.73 -19.96
C SER A 40 -8.67 -2.74 -18.81
N VAL A 41 -8.79 -2.33 -17.55
CA VAL A 41 -8.56 -3.20 -16.40
C VAL A 41 -9.81 -4.05 -16.16
N PRO A 42 -9.71 -5.39 -16.16
CA PRO A 42 -10.85 -6.25 -15.88
C PRO A 42 -11.45 -5.98 -14.50
N ALA A 43 -12.77 -6.01 -14.41
CA ALA A 43 -13.46 -5.92 -13.13
C ALA A 43 -13.25 -7.22 -12.33
N GLY A 44 -12.93 -7.09 -11.05
CA GLY A 44 -12.73 -8.20 -10.12
C GLY A 44 -12.90 -7.75 -8.68
N LYS A 45 -13.12 -8.71 -7.77
CA LYS A 45 -13.24 -8.51 -6.32
C LYS A 45 -12.04 -9.05 -5.57
N SER A 46 -11.38 -10.08 -6.09
CA SER A 46 -10.26 -10.73 -5.43
C SER A 46 -9.22 -11.23 -6.43
N ALA A 47 -8.12 -11.81 -5.93
CA ALA A 47 -7.02 -12.27 -6.76
C ALA A 47 -7.44 -13.41 -7.70
N GLU A 48 -8.50 -14.14 -7.35
CA GLU A 48 -9.09 -15.22 -8.14
C GLU A 48 -9.76 -14.72 -9.43
N ASP A 49 -10.14 -13.44 -9.50
CA ASP A 49 -10.74 -12.82 -10.69
C ASP A 49 -9.68 -12.32 -11.70
N ASN A 50 -8.39 -12.45 -11.37
CA ASN A 50 -7.31 -12.01 -12.25
C ASN A 50 -7.26 -12.85 -13.52
N VAL A 51 -7.16 -12.18 -14.66
CA VAL A 51 -7.08 -12.84 -15.97
C VAL A 51 -5.62 -13.07 -16.34
N VAL A 52 -5.28 -14.33 -16.65
CA VAL A 52 -3.98 -14.68 -17.22
C VAL A 52 -3.95 -14.24 -18.69
N VAL A 53 -3.09 -13.26 -19.00
CA VAL A 53 -2.98 -12.71 -20.36
C VAL A 53 -2.08 -13.54 -21.26
N SER A 54 -1.01 -14.09 -20.70
CA SER A 54 -0.05 -14.93 -21.41
C SER A 54 0.71 -15.79 -20.42
N GLU A 55 0.97 -17.04 -20.80
CA GLU A 55 1.87 -17.93 -20.06
C GLU A 55 3.03 -18.33 -20.97
N TRP A 56 4.22 -18.36 -20.39
CA TRP A 56 5.38 -18.98 -21.01
C TRP A 56 5.91 -20.02 -20.03
N SER A 57 5.80 -21.29 -20.41
CA SER A 57 6.32 -22.39 -19.62
C SER A 57 7.21 -23.26 -20.50
N PRO A 58 8.53 -23.25 -20.30
CA PRO A 58 9.37 -24.34 -20.79
C PRO A 58 9.00 -25.62 -20.02
N GLU A 59 8.89 -26.76 -20.70
CA GLU A 59 8.61 -28.07 -20.08
C GLU A 59 9.68 -28.43 -19.04
N TRP A 60 9.53 -27.97 -17.81
CA TRP A 60 10.37 -28.31 -16.68
C TRP A 60 9.54 -29.10 -15.68
N ALA A 61 9.83 -30.39 -15.59
CA ALA A 61 9.29 -31.23 -14.52
C ALA A 61 10.01 -30.88 -13.22
N LEU A 62 9.26 -30.46 -12.20
CA LEU A 62 9.78 -30.33 -10.85
C LEU A 62 10.17 -31.72 -10.34
N ALA A 63 11.35 -31.85 -9.73
CA ALA A 63 11.80 -33.12 -9.17
C ALA A 63 10.86 -33.59 -8.04
N GLU A 64 10.64 -34.91 -7.93
CA GLU A 64 9.75 -35.50 -6.91
C GLU A 64 10.15 -35.16 -5.47
N ASN A 65 11.43 -34.85 -5.24
CA ASN A 65 11.98 -34.46 -3.95
C ASN A 65 12.26 -32.96 -3.84
N ALA A 66 11.61 -32.13 -4.66
CA ALA A 66 11.76 -30.69 -4.59
C ALA A 66 11.30 -30.18 -3.22
N VAL A 67 12.17 -29.39 -2.59
CA VAL A 67 11.90 -28.71 -1.34
C VAL A 67 11.74 -27.21 -1.61
N PRO A 68 10.97 -26.51 -0.78
CA PRO A 68 10.83 -25.07 -0.92
C PRO A 68 12.18 -24.35 -0.76
N HIS A 69 12.28 -23.15 -1.34
CA HIS A 69 13.54 -22.42 -1.41
C HIS A 69 14.17 -22.11 -0.03
N TRP A 70 13.37 -21.88 1.01
CA TRP A 70 13.90 -21.59 2.35
C TRP A 70 14.69 -22.78 2.95
N GLU A 71 14.25 -24.01 2.71
CA GLU A 71 14.96 -25.21 3.15
C GLU A 71 16.29 -25.37 2.40
N LEU A 72 16.31 -25.06 1.10
CA LEU A 72 17.55 -25.04 0.32
C LEU A 72 18.52 -24.01 0.89
N THR A 73 18.04 -22.81 1.21
CA THR A 73 18.91 -21.73 1.69
C THR A 73 19.51 -22.03 3.06
N GLU A 74 18.80 -22.75 3.92
CA GLU A 74 19.32 -23.22 5.21
C GLU A 74 20.32 -24.39 5.00
N ARG A 75 19.94 -25.40 4.20
CA ARG A 75 20.76 -26.58 3.91
C ARG A 75 22.11 -26.22 3.30
N TYR A 76 22.12 -25.25 2.38
CA TYR A 76 23.35 -24.79 1.71
C TYR A 76 23.99 -23.58 2.41
N LYS A 77 23.47 -23.15 3.57
CA LYS A 77 23.96 -21.99 4.33
C LYS A 77 24.10 -20.72 3.49
N LEU A 78 23.13 -20.49 2.60
CA LEU A 78 23.07 -19.33 1.71
C LEU A 78 22.39 -18.14 2.41
N ILE A 79 21.43 -18.42 3.30
CA ILE A 79 20.68 -17.41 4.04
C ILE A 79 20.57 -17.83 5.51
N ASP A 80 20.85 -16.90 6.41
CA ASP A 80 20.70 -17.02 7.86
C ASP A 80 19.51 -16.19 8.33
N PHE A 81 18.34 -16.83 8.41
CA PHE A 81 17.11 -16.21 8.90
C PHE A 81 17.13 -16.02 10.42
N GLU A 82 17.78 -16.90 11.18
CA GLU A 82 17.83 -16.81 12.64
C GLU A 82 18.61 -15.56 13.09
N ARG A 83 19.78 -15.31 12.47
CA ARG A 83 20.55 -14.09 12.69
C ARG A 83 19.75 -12.86 12.27
N GLY A 84 19.09 -12.91 11.13
CA GLY A 84 18.27 -11.80 10.64
C GLY A 84 17.13 -11.43 11.59
N VAL A 85 16.40 -12.43 12.11
CA VAL A 85 15.38 -12.24 13.15
C VAL A 85 15.98 -11.66 14.43
N LYS A 86 17.14 -12.17 14.86
CA LYS A 86 17.80 -11.70 16.09
C LYS A 86 18.27 -10.25 16.01
N VAL A 87 18.73 -9.80 14.84
CA VAL A 87 19.29 -8.46 14.66
C VAL A 87 18.21 -7.44 14.28
N SER A 88 17.28 -7.80 13.40
CA SER A 88 16.34 -6.87 12.77
C SER A 88 14.85 -7.19 13.03
N GLY A 89 14.53 -8.43 13.41
CA GLY A 89 13.15 -8.89 13.59
C GLY A 89 12.63 -9.74 12.42
N ALA A 90 11.37 -10.17 12.51
CA ALA A 90 10.75 -11.03 11.50
C ALA A 90 10.75 -10.39 10.10
N GLY A 91 11.04 -11.19 9.06
CA GLY A 91 11.05 -10.74 7.66
C GLY A 91 12.40 -10.27 7.12
N PHE A 92 13.47 -10.31 7.92
CA PHE A 92 14.81 -9.89 7.50
C PHE A 92 15.76 -11.08 7.36
N PRO A 93 16.21 -11.42 6.14
CA PRO A 93 17.25 -12.43 5.91
C PRO A 93 18.66 -11.84 5.88
N PHE A 94 19.65 -12.58 6.35
CA PHE A 94 21.07 -12.28 6.10
C PHE A 94 21.62 -13.25 5.07
N TYR A 95 22.11 -12.76 3.94
CA TYR A 95 22.76 -13.58 2.91
C TYR A 95 24.21 -13.88 3.33
N THR A 96 24.68 -15.11 3.08
CA THR A 96 25.97 -15.62 3.57
C THR A 96 26.90 -16.03 2.44
#